data_AF-A0A1F8UZU6-F1
#
_entry.id   AF-A0A1F8UZU6-F1
#
_cell.length_a   1.000
_cell.length_b   1.000
_cell.length_c   1.000
_cell.angle_alpha   90.00
_cell.angle_beta   90.00
_cell.angle_gamma   90.00
#
_symmetry.space_group_name_H-M   'P 1'
#
loop_
_entity.id
_entity.type
_entity.pdbx_description
1 polymer ?
#
loop_
_entity_poly.entity_id
_entity_poly.type
_entity_poly.pdbx_seq_one_letter_code
_entity_poly.pdbx_strand_id
1 'polypeptide(L)'
;MAWIELHQTLPQNKKILRLMSLLRIDSPQAVGHLCMLWLWALDNAQDGDLSQFLNSELAFVSGWRKKPDDFVNSLISAGFLEEDKKIHDWYDYAGKLIDKRKSDAERKRASRDKATKEKGQSDGSPSDCPNDILKISKINLCDGAGNRTVPNRTVPNQINILTTDTNQKLISKFRVLAGISNRGFSENENNILKLWFEERKYPFEMVEIAYNINIDSIQKYNINYINAVLERWYIEGVTTPEQAKADIDKHKEKNKYCNNSTYDFNDFFQLAVNRTDHKCEAREEKIQANAVNV
;
A
#
# COMPACT_ATOMS: atom_id res chain seq x y z
N MET A 1 15.93 -11.00 6.95
CA MET A 1 15.01 -11.89 6.21
C MET A 1 14.28 -11.04 5.19
N ALA A 2 14.35 -11.41 3.92
CA ALA A 2 13.53 -10.82 2.89
C ALA A 2 12.13 -11.47 2.91
N TRP A 3 11.10 -10.67 2.68
CA TRP A 3 9.76 -11.14 2.35
C TRP A 3 9.34 -10.38 1.10
N ILE A 4 8.58 -11.04 0.23
CA ILE A 4 8.03 -10.45 -1.00
C ILE A 4 6.51 -10.58 -0.94
N GLU A 5 5.80 -9.53 -1.35
CA GLU A 5 4.34 -9.58 -1.44
C GLU A 5 3.95 -10.28 -2.74
N LEU A 6 3.16 -11.35 -2.64
CA LEU A 6 2.66 -12.10 -3.79
C LEU A 6 1.15 -11.91 -3.91
N HIS A 7 0.71 -11.16 -4.92
CA HIS A 7 -0.71 -10.90 -5.12
C HIS A 7 -1.43 -12.12 -5.67
N GLN A 8 -2.61 -12.43 -5.11
CA GLN A 8 -3.48 -13.55 -5.51
C GLN A 8 -3.85 -13.57 -7.00
N THR A 9 -3.78 -12.43 -7.67
CA THR A 9 -4.07 -12.26 -9.10
C THR A 9 -2.94 -12.72 -10.01
N LEU A 10 -1.74 -12.96 -9.49
CA LEU A 10 -0.57 -13.32 -10.31
C LEU A 10 -0.81 -14.58 -11.17
N PRO A 11 -1.25 -15.75 -10.64
CA PRO A 11 -1.38 -16.97 -11.44
C PRO A 11 -2.42 -16.88 -12.58
N GLN A 12 -3.31 -15.86 -12.51
CA GLN A 12 -4.38 -15.58 -13.46
C GLN A 12 -4.05 -14.41 -14.40
N ASN A 13 -2.87 -13.79 -14.26
CA ASN A 13 -2.49 -12.61 -15.02
C ASN A 13 -2.20 -12.95 -16.49
N LYS A 14 -2.67 -12.10 -17.42
CA LYS A 14 -2.38 -12.20 -18.87
C LYS A 14 -0.88 -12.33 -19.19
N LYS A 15 0.01 -11.73 -18.37
CA LYS A 15 1.47 -11.87 -18.50
C LYS A 15 1.93 -13.31 -18.21
N ILE A 16 1.41 -13.96 -17.16
CA ILE A 16 1.68 -15.38 -16.85
C ILE A 16 1.18 -16.28 -17.99
N LEU A 17 -0.05 -16.05 -18.48
CA LEU A 17 -0.61 -16.85 -19.59
C LEU A 17 0.25 -16.78 -20.86
N ARG A 18 0.82 -15.61 -21.17
CA ARG A 18 1.80 -15.45 -22.27
C ARG A 18 3.09 -16.23 -22.00
N LEU A 19 3.67 -16.10 -20.80
CA LEU A 19 4.89 -16.79 -20.40
C LEU A 19 4.74 -18.33 -20.46
N MET A 20 3.60 -18.86 -19.99
CA MET A 20 3.24 -20.27 -20.09
C MET A 20 3.19 -20.76 -21.54
N SER A 21 2.56 -19.98 -22.43
CA SER A 21 2.44 -20.32 -23.86
C SER A 21 3.80 -20.36 -24.57
N LEU A 22 4.69 -19.41 -24.25
CA LEU A 22 6.04 -19.33 -24.81
C LEU A 22 6.96 -20.46 -24.33
N LEU A 23 6.98 -20.72 -23.02
CA LEU A 23 7.90 -21.71 -22.41
C LEU A 23 7.36 -23.15 -22.37
N ARG A 24 6.07 -23.32 -22.69
CA ARG A 24 5.30 -24.58 -22.58
C ARG A 24 5.44 -25.21 -21.19
N ILE A 25 4.95 -24.48 -20.18
CA ILE A 25 4.95 -24.85 -18.76
C ILE A 25 3.63 -24.48 -18.09
N ASP A 26 3.33 -25.13 -16.96
CA ASP A 26 2.12 -24.88 -16.17
C ASP A 26 2.21 -23.59 -15.33
N SER A 27 1.05 -23.03 -14.95
CA SER A 27 0.96 -21.80 -14.14
C SER A 27 1.77 -21.86 -12.83
N PRO A 28 1.70 -22.93 -12.01
CA PRO A 28 2.50 -23.02 -10.78
C PRO A 28 4.01 -23.01 -11.04
N GLN A 29 4.45 -23.61 -12.16
CA GLN A 29 5.86 -23.62 -12.54
C GLN A 29 6.32 -22.23 -13.01
N ALA A 30 5.52 -21.54 -13.82
CA ALA A 30 5.81 -20.16 -14.26
C ALA A 30 5.91 -19.20 -13.06
N VAL A 31 4.99 -19.29 -12.10
CA VAL A 31 5.03 -18.51 -10.85
C VAL A 31 6.25 -18.87 -10.00
N GLY A 32 6.59 -20.15 -9.86
CA GLY A 32 7.77 -20.59 -9.13
C GLY A 32 9.09 -20.02 -9.68
N HIS A 33 9.25 -20.01 -11.00
CA HIS A 33 10.42 -19.42 -11.66
C HIS A 33 10.53 -17.91 -11.42
N LEU A 34 9.42 -17.17 -11.48
CA LEU A 34 9.39 -15.74 -11.16
C LEU A 34 9.69 -15.45 -9.68
N CYS A 35 9.11 -16.22 -8.76
CA CYS A 35 9.38 -16.07 -7.33
C CYS A 35 10.86 -16.28 -6.99
N MET A 36 11.51 -17.30 -7.59
CA MET A 36 12.96 -17.52 -7.41
C MET A 36 13.79 -16.35 -7.97
N LEU A 37 13.44 -15.84 -9.16
CA LEU A 37 14.11 -14.68 -9.75
C LEU A 37 13.99 -13.42 -8.87
N TRP A 38 12.77 -13.09 -8.42
CA TRP A 38 12.52 -11.90 -7.61
C TRP A 38 13.14 -11.97 -6.22
N LEU A 39 13.12 -13.14 -5.57
CA LEU A 39 13.79 -13.35 -4.29
C LEU A 39 15.31 -13.17 -4.42
N TRP A 40 15.91 -13.67 -5.50
CA TRP A 40 17.33 -13.48 -5.77
C TRP A 40 17.66 -12.00 -6.10
N ALA A 41 16.81 -11.32 -6.86
CA ALA A 41 16.98 -9.90 -7.20
C ALA A 41 16.90 -9.00 -5.95
N LEU A 42 16.05 -9.31 -4.97
CA LEU A 42 15.94 -8.52 -3.71
C LEU A 42 17.26 -8.40 -2.92
N ASP A 43 18.20 -9.33 -3.10
CA ASP A 43 19.49 -9.32 -2.43
C ASP A 43 20.66 -8.92 -3.36
N ASN A 44 20.58 -9.21 -4.68
CA ASN A 44 21.66 -9.00 -5.65
C ASN A 44 21.45 -7.83 -6.62
N ALA A 45 20.21 -7.40 -6.86
CA ALA A 45 19.80 -6.37 -7.83
C ALA A 45 18.72 -5.48 -7.21
N GLN A 46 19.09 -4.71 -6.18
CA GLN A 46 18.12 -3.98 -5.35
C GLN A 46 17.36 -2.89 -6.12
N ASP A 47 17.94 -2.34 -7.17
CA ASP A 47 17.33 -1.41 -8.13
C ASP A 47 16.39 -2.10 -9.14
N GLY A 48 16.41 -3.42 -9.22
CA GLY A 48 15.63 -4.21 -10.18
C GLY A 48 16.27 -4.30 -11.57
N ASP A 49 17.52 -3.86 -11.71
CA ASP A 49 18.25 -3.90 -12.97
C ASP A 49 19.04 -5.22 -13.07
N LEU A 50 18.67 -6.06 -14.05
CA LEU A 50 19.33 -7.33 -14.31
C LEU A 50 20.31 -7.28 -15.49
N SER A 51 20.57 -6.10 -16.06
CA SER A 51 21.46 -5.91 -17.23
C SER A 51 22.88 -6.43 -16.99
N GLN A 52 23.36 -6.34 -15.74
CA GLN A 52 24.69 -6.77 -15.31
C GLN A 52 24.89 -8.28 -15.35
N PHE A 53 23.82 -9.07 -15.42
CA PHE A 53 23.86 -10.53 -15.32
C PHE A 53 23.64 -11.23 -16.66
N LEU A 54 24.31 -12.36 -16.85
CA LEU A 54 24.20 -13.19 -18.04
C LEU A 54 22.87 -13.96 -18.02
N ASN A 55 22.34 -14.25 -19.22
CA ASN A 55 21.09 -15.00 -19.36
C ASN A 55 21.18 -16.39 -18.69
N SER A 56 22.36 -17.01 -18.73
CA SER A 56 22.69 -18.27 -18.03
C SER A 56 22.57 -18.17 -16.52
N GLU A 57 23.00 -17.06 -15.91
CA GLU A 57 22.92 -16.83 -14.47
C GLU A 57 21.45 -16.60 -14.06
N LEU A 58 20.73 -15.74 -14.79
CA LEU A 58 19.31 -15.48 -14.58
C LEU A 58 18.47 -16.76 -14.69
N ALA A 59 18.75 -17.62 -15.68
CA ALA A 59 18.12 -18.93 -15.79
C ALA A 59 18.46 -19.84 -14.60
N PHE A 60 19.73 -19.89 -14.18
CA PHE A 60 20.18 -20.74 -13.07
C PHE A 60 19.50 -20.37 -11.74
N VAL A 61 19.50 -19.08 -11.38
CA VAL A 61 18.91 -18.59 -10.12
C VAL A 61 17.38 -18.71 -10.12
N SER A 62 16.74 -18.60 -11.28
CA SER A 62 15.31 -18.85 -11.46
C SER A 62 14.93 -20.33 -11.43
N GLY A 63 15.89 -21.25 -11.23
CA GLY A 63 15.65 -22.70 -11.28
C GLY A 63 15.33 -23.24 -12.68
N TRP A 64 15.55 -22.46 -13.74
CA TRP A 64 15.37 -22.92 -15.12
C TRP A 64 16.48 -23.92 -15.50
N ARG A 65 16.13 -24.87 -16.37
CA ARG A 65 17.02 -25.99 -16.77
C ARG A 65 17.10 -26.21 -18.29
N LYS A 66 16.27 -25.52 -19.08
CA LYS A 66 16.33 -25.55 -20.55
C LYS A 66 17.27 -24.43 -21.03
N LYS A 67 17.22 -24.07 -22.32
CA LYS A 67 18.00 -22.96 -22.89
C LYS A 67 17.78 -21.66 -22.11
N PRO A 68 18.85 -20.95 -21.69
CA PRO A 68 18.73 -19.70 -20.94
C PRO A 68 18.13 -18.54 -21.74
N ASP A 69 18.50 -18.41 -23.02
CA ASP A 69 18.03 -17.31 -23.87
C ASP A 69 16.53 -17.39 -24.13
N ASP A 70 15.99 -18.60 -24.37
CA ASP A 70 14.55 -18.83 -24.49
C ASP A 70 13.78 -18.34 -23.25
N PHE A 71 14.37 -18.48 -22.04
CA PHE A 71 13.77 -18.03 -20.78
C PHE A 71 13.74 -16.51 -20.68
N VAL A 72 14.88 -15.84 -20.85
CA VAL A 72 14.96 -14.37 -20.76
C VAL A 72 14.14 -13.70 -21.87
N ASN A 73 14.24 -14.18 -23.11
CA ASN A 73 13.45 -13.66 -24.23
C ASN A 73 11.95 -13.86 -24.02
N SER A 74 11.52 -14.96 -23.37
CA SER A 74 10.11 -15.18 -23.03
C SER A 74 9.62 -14.26 -21.91
N LEU A 75 10.46 -13.95 -20.92
CA LEU A 75 10.15 -12.96 -19.87
C LEU A 75 9.98 -11.55 -20.44
N ILE A 76 10.84 -11.16 -21.39
CA ILE A 76 10.72 -9.88 -22.12
C ILE A 76 9.43 -9.88 -22.95
N SER A 77 9.21 -10.91 -23.77
CA SER A 77 8.01 -11.04 -24.61
C SER A 77 6.69 -11.10 -23.83
N ALA A 78 6.72 -11.61 -22.60
CA ALA A 78 5.57 -11.63 -21.70
C ALA A 78 5.34 -10.29 -20.96
N GLY A 79 6.32 -9.37 -20.97
CA GLY A 79 6.27 -8.08 -20.27
C GLY A 79 6.56 -8.18 -18.76
N PHE A 80 7.39 -9.14 -18.33
CA PHE A 80 7.94 -9.22 -16.98
C PHE A 80 9.32 -8.55 -16.87
N LEU A 81 10.08 -8.56 -17.97
CA LEU A 81 11.31 -7.80 -18.12
C LEU A 81 11.15 -6.78 -19.26
N GLU A 82 11.89 -5.69 -19.17
CA GLU A 82 12.11 -4.75 -20.28
C GLU A 82 13.30 -5.20 -21.15
N GLU A 83 13.52 -4.56 -22.30
CA GLU A 83 14.58 -4.96 -23.26
C GLU A 83 15.99 -4.81 -22.66
N ASP A 84 16.16 -3.90 -21.70
CA ASP A 84 17.39 -3.71 -20.91
C ASP A 84 17.51 -4.67 -19.71
N LYS A 85 16.58 -5.64 -19.59
CA LYS A 85 16.41 -6.59 -18.48
C LYS A 85 16.01 -5.97 -17.14
N LYS A 86 15.49 -4.74 -17.07
CA LYS A 86 14.85 -4.26 -15.84
C LYS A 86 13.58 -5.05 -15.53
N ILE A 87 13.35 -5.33 -14.25
CA ILE A 87 12.10 -5.94 -13.79
C ILE A 87 11.00 -4.89 -13.88
N HIS A 88 9.99 -5.17 -14.70
CA HIS A 88 8.87 -4.26 -14.90
C HIS A 88 8.00 -4.18 -13.63
N ASP A 89 7.48 -2.98 -13.33
CA ASP A 89 6.75 -2.65 -12.09
C ASP A 89 7.55 -2.88 -10.78
N TRP A 90 8.88 -3.03 -10.81
CA TRP A 90 9.70 -3.35 -9.62
C TRP A 90 9.52 -2.38 -8.44
N TYR A 91 9.33 -1.09 -8.71
CA TYR A 91 9.13 -0.09 -7.66
C TYR A 91 7.80 -0.29 -6.91
N ASP A 92 6.75 -0.79 -7.57
CA ASP A 92 5.45 -1.05 -6.93
C ASP A 92 5.50 -2.28 -6.03
N TYR A 93 6.23 -3.34 -6.44
CA TYR A 93 6.34 -4.59 -5.68
C TYR A 93 7.46 -4.59 -4.62
N ALA A 94 8.57 -3.89 -4.85
CA ALA A 94 9.74 -3.89 -3.97
C ALA A 94 10.16 -2.50 -3.45
N GLY A 95 9.79 -1.41 -4.13
CA GLY A 95 10.27 -0.04 -3.86
C GLY A 95 10.09 0.42 -2.42
N LYS A 96 8.88 0.25 -1.86
CA LYS A 96 8.58 0.58 -0.45
C LYS A 96 9.49 -0.17 0.55
N LEU A 97 9.96 -1.37 0.19
CA LEU A 97 10.82 -2.20 1.03
C LEU A 97 12.30 -1.79 0.87
N ILE A 98 12.70 -1.40 -0.35
CA ILE A 98 14.02 -0.83 -0.67
C ILE A 98 14.22 0.52 0.02
N ASP A 99 13.26 1.43 -0.08
CA ASP A 99 13.35 2.77 0.53
C ASP A 99 13.41 2.69 2.06
N LYS A 100 12.68 1.74 2.66
CA LYS A 100 12.80 1.43 4.08
C LYS A 100 14.18 0.87 4.45
N ARG A 101 14.77 -0.01 3.63
CA ARG A 101 16.15 -0.52 3.83
C ARG A 101 17.18 0.60 3.72
N LYS A 102 17.05 1.51 2.75
CA LYS A 102 17.92 2.69 2.59
C LYS A 102 17.86 3.60 3.83
N SER A 103 16.65 3.97 4.26
CA SER A 103 16.44 4.80 5.46
C SER A 103 17.01 4.15 6.74
N ASP A 104 16.82 2.84 6.93
CA ASP A 104 17.42 2.12 8.07
C ASP A 104 18.95 2.02 7.99
N ALA A 105 19.52 1.91 6.80
CA ALA A 105 20.97 1.90 6.58
C ALA A 105 21.59 3.28 6.87
N GLU A 106 20.96 4.36 6.39
CA GLU A 106 21.35 5.75 6.66
C GLU A 106 21.27 6.07 8.15
N ARG A 107 20.16 5.71 8.81
CA ARG A 107 19.98 5.84 10.27
C ARG A 107 21.09 5.12 11.04
N LYS A 108 21.44 3.89 10.65
CA LYS A 108 22.56 3.12 11.23
C LYS A 108 23.94 3.66 10.88
N ARG A 109 24.09 4.43 9.80
CA ARG A 109 25.33 5.12 9.44
C ARG A 109 25.50 6.34 10.33
N ALA A 110 24.51 7.23 10.35
CA ALA A 110 24.48 8.41 11.21
C ALA A 110 24.69 8.08 12.71
N SER A 111 24.09 6.99 13.21
CA SER A 111 24.32 6.56 14.60
C SER A 111 25.75 6.07 14.87
N ARG A 112 26.39 5.40 13.89
CA ARG A 112 27.79 4.96 13.99
C ARG A 112 28.75 6.15 13.89
N ASP A 113 28.48 7.10 13.00
CA ASP A 113 29.26 8.32 12.85
C ASP A 113 29.20 9.18 14.13
N LYS A 114 28.02 9.27 14.77
CA LYS A 114 27.85 9.95 16.07
C LYS A 114 28.60 9.25 17.19
N ALA A 115 28.46 7.93 17.32
CA ALA A 115 29.18 7.14 18.33
C ALA A 115 30.72 7.17 18.14
N THR A 116 31.19 7.33 16.91
CA THR A 116 32.62 7.47 16.60
C THR A 116 33.14 8.87 17.00
N LYS A 117 32.34 9.92 16.79
CA LYS A 117 32.66 11.28 17.26
C LYS A 117 32.65 11.38 18.79
N GLU A 118 31.69 10.74 19.47
CA GLU A 118 31.60 10.72 20.94
C GLU A 118 32.78 9.98 21.60
N LYS A 119 33.38 8.98 20.93
CA LYS A 119 34.62 8.33 21.38
C LYS A 119 35.91 9.09 21.03
N GLY A 120 35.83 10.15 20.23
CA GLY A 120 36.98 10.97 19.84
C GLY A 120 37.28 12.16 20.77
N GLN A 121 36.49 12.35 21.83
CA GLN A 121 36.65 13.46 22.80
C GLN A 121 36.86 12.94 24.23
N SER A 122 37.87 12.09 24.39
CA SER A 122 38.49 11.79 25.69
C SER A 122 40.01 11.67 25.52
N ASP A 123 40.70 12.80 25.63
CA ASP A 123 42.16 12.89 25.53
C ASP A 123 42.74 12.91 26.95
N GLY A 124 43.60 11.94 27.31
CA GLY A 124 44.22 11.90 28.65
C GLY A 124 44.60 10.53 29.25
N SER A 125 45.66 9.92 28.72
CA SER A 125 46.66 9.05 29.40
C SER A 125 46.25 7.72 30.11
N PRO A 126 47.06 6.64 30.01
CA PRO A 126 46.80 5.36 30.69
C PRO A 126 47.57 5.18 32.01
N SER A 127 46.88 4.83 33.11
CA SER A 127 47.50 4.28 34.33
C SER A 127 46.51 3.46 35.18
N ASP A 128 46.89 2.20 35.41
CA ASP A 128 46.57 1.31 36.54
C ASP A 128 45.18 1.29 37.22
N CYS A 129 44.50 0.16 36.95
CA CYS A 129 43.85 -0.75 37.92
C CYS A 129 42.46 -0.39 38.56
N PRO A 130 41.68 -1.41 38.99
CA PRO A 130 40.24 -1.28 39.26
C PRO A 130 39.84 -1.44 40.75
N ASN A 131 38.69 -0.88 41.17
CA ASN A 131 37.52 -1.62 41.69
C ASN A 131 36.36 -0.72 42.18
N ASP A 132 35.15 -1.29 42.16
CA ASP A 132 34.08 -1.23 43.18
C ASP A 132 33.37 0.07 43.67
N ILE A 133 32.04 0.00 43.56
CA ILE A 133 31.04 0.13 44.67
C ILE A 133 30.73 1.53 45.27
N LEU A 134 29.52 2.01 44.93
CA LEU A 134 28.51 2.73 45.75
C LEU A 134 28.87 4.02 46.52
N LYS A 135 28.13 5.10 46.20
CA LYS A 135 27.28 5.92 47.13
C LYS A 135 26.57 7.02 46.30
N ILE A 136 25.24 7.06 46.18
CA ILE A 136 24.22 7.31 47.21
C ILE A 136 24.41 8.68 47.90
N SER A 137 23.50 9.60 47.54
CA SER A 137 23.06 10.84 48.19
C SER A 137 23.90 11.47 49.31
N LYS A 138 24.19 12.76 49.14
CA LYS A 138 24.22 13.71 50.27
C LYS A 138 23.12 14.77 50.10
N ILE A 139 22.37 14.97 51.17
CA ILE A 139 21.32 15.97 51.36
C ILE A 139 21.93 17.20 52.07
N ASN A 140 21.25 18.35 51.95
CA ASN A 140 21.36 19.63 52.71
C ASN A 140 21.82 20.81 51.84
N LEU A 141 20.99 21.86 51.62
CA LEU A 141 20.71 23.03 52.50
C LEU A 141 21.96 23.93 52.70
N CYS A 142 21.91 25.27 52.72
CA CYS A 142 20.87 26.32 52.49
C CYS A 142 21.60 27.70 52.35
N ASP A 143 21.02 28.88 52.09
CA ASP A 143 19.63 29.36 51.87
C ASP A 143 19.48 29.98 50.44
N GLY A 144 19.15 31.26 50.13
CA GLY A 144 18.71 32.44 50.88
C GLY A 144 18.51 33.71 50.03
N ALA A 145 17.32 34.33 50.12
CA ALA A 145 16.93 35.66 49.64
C ALA A 145 16.91 36.00 48.12
N GLY A 146 15.69 36.26 47.61
CA GLY A 146 15.42 37.58 47.01
C GLY A 146 15.45 37.73 45.49
N ASN A 147 14.38 37.31 44.80
CA ASN A 147 13.74 38.17 43.81
C ASN A 147 12.26 37.79 43.59
N ARG A 148 11.35 38.72 43.88
CA ARG A 148 9.91 38.59 43.56
C ARG A 148 9.65 39.17 42.17
N THR A 149 9.21 38.35 41.23
CA THR A 149 8.43 38.82 40.09
C THR A 149 7.24 37.89 39.82
N VAL A 150 6.06 38.44 40.10
CA VAL A 150 4.72 38.16 39.57
C VAL A 150 4.39 36.70 39.18
N PRO A 151 3.43 36.03 39.87
CA PRO A 151 2.79 34.86 39.30
C PRO A 151 1.95 35.28 38.08
N ASN A 152 2.29 34.78 36.90
CA ASN A 152 1.46 34.93 35.71
C ASN A 152 0.08 34.28 35.98
N ARG A 153 -0.93 35.11 36.29
CA ARG A 153 -2.33 34.74 36.14
C ARG A 153 -2.60 34.58 34.65
N THR A 154 -2.39 33.38 34.14
CA THR A 154 -2.95 32.95 32.86
C THR A 154 -4.47 33.03 32.96
N VAL A 155 -5.04 34.10 32.39
CA VAL A 155 -6.48 34.17 32.14
C VAL A 155 -6.83 32.96 31.28
N PRO A 156 -7.76 32.08 31.70
CA PRO A 156 -8.14 30.96 30.87
C PRO A 156 -8.69 31.49 29.54
N ASN A 157 -8.09 31.10 28.42
CA ASN A 157 -8.64 31.39 27.10
C ASN A 157 -9.86 30.48 26.89
N GLN A 158 -11.00 30.87 27.48
CA GLN A 158 -12.22 30.08 27.58
C GLN A 158 -12.71 29.56 26.22
N ILE A 159 -12.41 30.28 25.13
CA ILE A 159 -12.82 29.95 23.77
C ILE A 159 -12.03 28.74 23.21
N ASN A 160 -10.75 28.57 23.56
CA ASN A 160 -9.93 27.43 23.09
C ASN A 160 -9.98 26.20 24.00
N ILE A 161 -10.39 26.34 25.26
CA ILE A 161 -10.48 25.21 26.19
C ILE A 161 -11.73 24.37 25.90
N LEU A 162 -12.84 25.01 25.51
CA LEU A 162 -14.07 24.32 25.14
C LEU A 162 -13.94 23.53 23.83
N THR A 163 -13.29 24.11 22.80
CA THR A 163 -13.11 23.47 21.49
C THR A 163 -12.15 22.27 21.53
N THR A 164 -11.11 22.34 22.36
CA THR A 164 -10.17 21.23 22.55
C THR A 164 -10.80 20.07 23.33
N ASP A 165 -11.61 20.35 24.35
CA ASP A 165 -12.40 19.33 25.06
C ASP A 165 -13.45 18.66 24.15
N THR A 166 -14.18 19.41 23.31
CA THR A 166 -15.11 18.81 22.33
C THR A 166 -14.36 17.94 21.32
N ASN A 167 -13.21 18.38 20.81
CA ASN A 167 -12.46 17.60 19.82
C ASN A 167 -11.85 16.33 20.43
N GLN A 168 -11.40 16.35 21.69
CA GLN A 168 -10.97 15.15 22.41
C GLN A 168 -12.13 14.16 22.62
N LYS A 169 -13.35 14.65 22.86
CA LYS A 169 -14.58 13.82 22.89
C LYS A 169 -14.91 13.20 21.53
N LEU A 170 -14.73 13.92 20.42
CA LEU A 170 -14.90 13.36 19.07
C LEU A 170 -13.86 12.29 18.75
N ILE A 171 -12.59 12.54 19.07
CA ILE A 171 -11.47 11.59 18.89
C ILE A 171 -11.67 10.31 19.72
N SER A 172 -12.14 10.42 20.96
CA SER A 172 -12.44 9.26 21.81
C SER A 172 -13.69 8.50 21.34
N LYS A 173 -14.74 9.19 20.86
CA LYS A 173 -15.89 8.56 20.19
C LYS A 173 -15.46 7.78 18.94
N PHE A 174 -14.57 8.35 18.12
CA PHE A 174 -13.99 7.66 16.95
C PHE A 174 -13.12 6.45 17.35
N ARG A 175 -12.37 6.53 18.46
CA ARG A 175 -11.57 5.39 18.97
C ARG A 175 -12.43 4.17 19.31
N VAL A 176 -13.58 4.39 19.94
CA VAL A 176 -14.55 3.34 20.26
C VAL A 176 -15.12 2.75 18.97
N LEU A 177 -15.58 3.60 18.05
CA LEU A 177 -16.14 3.20 16.76
C LEU A 177 -15.15 2.39 15.90
N ALA A 178 -13.87 2.75 15.91
CA ALA A 178 -12.83 2.03 15.18
C ALA A 178 -12.41 0.69 15.84
N GLY A 179 -12.89 0.36 17.04
CA GLY A 179 -12.49 -0.83 17.80
C GLY A 179 -11.08 -0.74 18.40
N ILE A 180 -10.52 0.47 18.53
CA ILE A 180 -9.12 0.73 18.92
C ILE A 180 -9.05 1.10 20.41
N SER A 181 -9.81 0.42 21.26
CA SER A 181 -9.83 0.68 22.71
C SER A 181 -8.51 0.31 23.39
N ASN A 182 -7.88 -0.79 22.98
CA ASN A 182 -6.70 -1.36 23.64
C ASN A 182 -5.34 -0.78 23.19
N ARG A 183 -5.29 0.13 22.21
CA ARG A 183 -4.04 0.81 21.82
C ARG A 183 -4.23 2.33 21.69
N GLY A 184 -3.16 3.07 21.91
CA GLY A 184 -3.11 4.48 21.51
C GLY A 184 -3.14 4.63 19.98
N PHE A 185 -3.64 5.77 19.52
CA PHE A 185 -3.42 6.21 18.14
C PHE A 185 -1.93 6.53 17.94
N SER A 186 -1.40 6.14 16.79
CA SER A 186 -0.09 6.54 16.29
C SER A 186 -0.01 8.06 16.08
N GLU A 187 1.18 8.65 16.07
CA GLU A 187 1.37 10.08 15.82
C GLU A 187 0.74 10.53 14.49
N ASN A 188 0.91 9.74 13.42
CA ASN A 188 0.25 9.98 12.13
C ASN A 188 -1.29 9.89 12.23
N GLU A 189 -1.82 8.93 13.01
CA GLU A 189 -3.27 8.81 13.23
C GLU A 189 -3.81 10.05 13.97
N ASN A 190 -3.10 10.52 15.00
CA ASN A 190 -3.49 11.73 15.74
C ASN A 190 -3.43 13.00 14.86
N ASN A 191 -2.44 13.12 13.98
CA ASN A 191 -2.31 14.28 13.09
C ASN A 191 -3.45 14.34 12.06
N ILE A 192 -3.85 13.19 11.50
CA ILE A 192 -5.01 13.09 10.60
C ILE A 192 -6.32 13.41 11.36
N LEU A 193 -6.50 12.91 12.58
CA LEU A 193 -7.71 13.20 13.37
C LEU A 193 -7.80 14.69 13.77
N LYS A 194 -6.67 15.36 14.06
CA LYS A 194 -6.63 16.82 14.26
C LYS A 194 -7.01 17.56 12.99
N LEU A 195 -6.45 17.19 11.83
CA LEU A 195 -6.80 17.77 10.54
C LEU A 195 -8.32 17.72 10.30
N TRP A 196 -8.98 16.60 10.61
CA TRP A 196 -10.44 16.47 10.43
C TRP A 196 -11.26 17.36 11.36
N PHE A 197 -10.95 17.38 12.67
CA PHE A 197 -11.81 18.04 13.68
C PHE A 197 -11.39 19.47 14.03
N GLU A 198 -10.12 19.84 13.88
CA GLU A 198 -9.59 21.18 14.19
C GLU A 198 -9.57 22.08 12.94
N GLU A 199 -8.95 21.62 11.85
CA GLU A 199 -8.80 22.43 10.62
C GLU A 199 -10.04 22.36 9.73
N ARG A 200 -10.44 21.15 9.32
CA ARG A 200 -11.56 20.90 8.39
C ARG A 200 -12.92 20.98 9.08
N LYS A 201 -12.96 20.86 10.41
CA LYS A 201 -14.16 20.95 11.27
C LYS A 201 -15.29 20.03 10.83
N TYR A 202 -14.97 18.81 10.42
CA TYR A 202 -16.00 17.84 10.02
C TYR A 202 -16.92 17.48 11.19
N PRO A 203 -18.25 17.46 10.98
CA PRO A 203 -19.17 16.89 11.94
C PRO A 203 -18.92 15.38 12.06
N PHE A 204 -19.16 14.81 13.24
CA PHE A 204 -18.79 13.42 13.52
C PHE A 204 -19.46 12.43 12.56
N GLU A 205 -20.70 12.73 12.18
CA GLU A 205 -21.53 11.94 11.28
C GLU A 205 -20.86 11.77 9.90
N MET A 206 -20.13 12.78 9.40
CA MET A 206 -19.35 12.67 8.16
C MET A 206 -18.21 11.66 8.27
N VAL A 207 -17.50 11.67 9.40
CA VAL A 207 -16.38 10.76 9.67
C VAL A 207 -16.88 9.32 9.88
N GLU A 208 -18.03 9.15 10.53
CA GLU A 208 -18.73 7.87 10.68
C GLU A 208 -19.19 7.30 9.32
N ILE A 209 -19.76 8.13 8.45
CA ILE A 209 -20.11 7.72 7.07
C ILE A 209 -18.84 7.30 6.29
N ALA A 210 -17.75 8.08 6.35
CA ALA A 210 -16.50 7.75 5.68
C ALA A 210 -15.85 6.45 6.23
N TYR A 211 -15.96 6.20 7.53
CA TYR A 211 -15.56 4.93 8.14
C TYR A 211 -16.38 3.74 7.62
N ASN A 212 -17.70 3.89 7.47
CA ASN A 212 -18.55 2.82 6.95
C ASN A 212 -18.18 2.46 5.50
N ILE A 213 -17.91 3.45 4.64
CA ILE A 213 -17.39 3.22 3.27
C ILE A 213 -16.08 2.42 3.30
N ASN A 214 -15.17 2.74 4.24
CA ASN A 214 -13.92 1.99 4.41
C ASN A 214 -14.17 0.53 4.85
N ILE A 215 -15.12 0.28 5.75
CA ILE A 215 -15.44 -1.10 6.18
C ILE A 215 -16.14 -1.88 5.06
N ASP A 216 -17.08 -1.28 4.33
CA ASP A 216 -17.76 -1.91 3.20
C ASP A 216 -16.79 -2.32 2.06
N SER A 217 -15.72 -1.53 1.85
CA SER A 217 -14.75 -1.73 0.76
C SER A 217 -13.53 -2.57 1.13
N ILE A 218 -12.95 -2.37 2.33
CA ILE A 218 -11.67 -2.97 2.75
C ILE A 218 -11.85 -4.00 3.88
N GLN A 219 -13.01 -4.01 4.56
CA GLN A 219 -13.33 -4.87 5.71
C GLN A 219 -12.38 -4.74 6.92
N LYS A 220 -11.51 -3.73 6.92
CA LYS A 220 -10.54 -3.42 7.98
C LYS A 220 -10.43 -1.92 8.14
N TYR A 221 -10.26 -1.44 9.38
CA TYR A 221 -9.97 -0.03 9.64
C TYR A 221 -8.68 0.41 8.91
N ASN A 222 -8.77 1.47 8.11
CA ASN A 222 -7.63 2.11 7.46
C ASN A 222 -7.84 3.63 7.43
N ILE A 223 -7.16 4.35 8.33
CA ILE A 223 -7.32 5.81 8.46
C ILE A 223 -6.95 6.58 7.20
N ASN A 224 -5.99 6.08 6.40
CA ASN A 224 -5.54 6.76 5.18
C ASN A 224 -6.61 6.71 4.08
N TYR A 225 -7.38 5.61 4.03
CA TYR A 225 -8.50 5.48 3.10
C TYR A 225 -9.66 6.39 3.52
N ILE A 226 -10.00 6.42 4.81
CA ILE A 226 -11.00 7.35 5.37
C ILE A 226 -10.59 8.81 5.09
N ASN A 227 -9.29 9.13 5.24
CA ASN A 227 -8.76 10.46 4.92
C ASN A 227 -8.93 10.79 3.42
N ALA A 228 -8.68 9.85 2.52
CA ALA A 228 -8.84 10.09 1.08
C ALA A 228 -10.30 10.35 0.68
N VAL A 229 -11.27 9.71 1.35
CA VAL A 229 -12.70 10.00 1.16
C VAL A 229 -13.04 11.41 1.68
N LEU A 230 -12.58 11.76 2.88
CA LEU A 230 -12.86 13.07 3.48
C LEU A 230 -12.18 14.22 2.72
N GLU A 231 -10.95 14.07 2.26
CA GLU A 231 -10.27 15.08 1.42
C GLU A 231 -10.94 15.21 0.04
N ARG A 232 -11.46 14.13 -0.56
CA ARG A 232 -12.28 14.25 -1.78
C ARG A 232 -13.52 15.13 -1.53
N TRP A 233 -14.26 14.83 -0.46
CA TRP A 233 -15.41 15.64 -0.08
C TRP A 233 -15.04 17.09 0.27
N TYR A 234 -13.86 17.35 0.82
CA TYR A 234 -13.36 18.70 1.02
C TYR A 234 -13.24 19.47 -0.31
N ILE A 235 -12.59 18.85 -1.30
CA ILE A 235 -12.36 19.42 -2.63
C ILE A 235 -13.68 19.63 -3.37
N GLU A 236 -14.64 18.73 -3.19
CA GLU A 236 -16.00 18.80 -3.77
C GLU A 236 -16.94 19.75 -3.01
N GLY A 237 -16.51 20.34 -1.88
CA GLY A 237 -17.32 21.23 -1.04
C GLY A 237 -18.40 20.53 -0.21
N VAL A 238 -18.38 19.20 -0.16
CA VAL A 238 -19.32 18.34 0.56
C VAL A 238 -19.01 18.40 2.06
N THR A 239 -19.75 19.26 2.76
CA THR A 239 -19.51 19.60 4.18
C THR A 239 -20.65 19.13 5.11
N THR A 240 -21.75 18.61 4.56
CA THR A 240 -22.91 18.15 5.33
C THR A 240 -23.17 16.64 5.15
N PRO A 241 -23.66 15.95 6.20
CA PRO A 241 -23.84 14.49 6.19
C PRO A 241 -24.89 14.00 5.19
N GLU A 242 -25.83 14.86 4.76
CA GLU A 242 -26.81 14.54 3.72
C GLU A 242 -26.17 14.52 2.33
N GLN A 243 -25.28 15.48 2.03
CA GLN A 243 -24.55 15.53 0.77
C GLN A 243 -23.59 14.34 0.62
N ALA A 244 -22.94 13.91 1.69
CA ALA A 244 -22.08 12.71 1.68
C ALA A 244 -22.86 11.42 1.37
N LYS A 245 -24.08 11.27 1.91
CA LYS A 245 -24.96 10.14 1.56
C LYS A 245 -25.33 10.17 0.07
N ALA A 246 -25.70 11.34 -0.45
CA ALA A 246 -26.02 11.50 -1.87
C ALA A 246 -24.83 11.23 -2.80
N ASP A 247 -23.60 11.51 -2.37
CA ASP A 247 -22.38 11.12 -3.12
C ASP A 247 -22.17 9.60 -3.13
N ILE A 248 -22.37 8.93 -1.99
CA ILE A 248 -22.28 7.46 -1.90
C ILE A 248 -23.26 6.78 -2.86
N ASP A 249 -24.50 7.25 -2.90
CA ASP A 249 -25.53 6.65 -3.74
C ASP A 249 -25.22 6.84 -5.23
N LYS A 250 -24.77 8.04 -5.63
CA LYS A 250 -24.22 8.29 -6.98
C LYS A 250 -23.03 7.37 -7.31
N HIS A 251 -22.10 7.17 -6.37
CA HIS A 251 -20.95 6.30 -6.57
C HIS A 251 -21.35 4.81 -6.69
N LYS A 252 -22.36 4.36 -5.93
CA LYS A 252 -22.94 3.01 -6.03
C LYS A 252 -23.64 2.81 -7.38
N GLU A 253 -24.46 3.76 -7.82
CA GLU A 253 -25.12 3.71 -9.14
C GLU A 253 -24.12 3.70 -10.29
N LYS A 254 -23.10 4.57 -10.23
CA LYS A 254 -22.01 4.61 -11.22
C LYS A 254 -21.26 3.28 -11.28
N ASN A 255 -20.86 2.72 -10.14
CA ASN A 255 -20.17 1.42 -10.09
C ASN A 255 -21.05 0.26 -10.59
N LYS A 256 -22.36 0.28 -10.32
CA LYS A 256 -23.32 -0.68 -10.87
C LYS A 256 -23.36 -0.63 -12.41
N TYR A 257 -23.37 0.58 -12.99
CA TYR A 257 -23.32 0.76 -14.44
C TYR A 257 -21.97 0.37 -15.03
N CYS A 258 -20.85 0.73 -14.40
CA CYS A 258 -19.50 0.36 -14.86
C CYS A 258 -19.28 -1.16 -14.89
N ASN A 259 -19.75 -1.89 -13.88
CA ASN A 259 -19.66 -3.35 -13.85
C ASN A 259 -20.54 -4.00 -14.94
N ASN A 260 -21.72 -3.45 -15.23
CA ASN A 260 -22.57 -3.91 -16.33
C ASN A 260 -22.09 -3.46 -17.73
N SER A 261 -21.27 -2.41 -17.80
CA SER A 261 -20.67 -1.88 -19.03
C SER A 261 -19.43 -2.66 -19.50
N THR A 262 -19.02 -3.69 -18.76
CA THR A 262 -18.00 -4.63 -19.22
C THR A 262 -18.66 -5.63 -20.16
N TYR A 263 -18.60 -5.34 -21.48
CA TYR A 263 -19.07 -6.17 -22.61
C TYR A 263 -19.78 -7.46 -22.19
N ASP A 264 -21.11 -7.46 -22.20
CA ASP A 264 -21.87 -8.64 -21.84
C ASP A 264 -21.63 -9.74 -22.88
N PHE A 265 -20.78 -10.72 -22.51
CA PHE A 265 -20.49 -11.88 -23.33
C PHE A 265 -21.75 -12.68 -23.64
N ASN A 266 -22.80 -12.58 -22.81
CA ASN A 266 -24.08 -13.23 -23.05
C ASN A 266 -24.82 -12.58 -24.24
N ASP A 267 -24.82 -11.26 -24.35
CA ASP A 267 -25.39 -10.54 -25.51
C ASP A 267 -24.66 -10.89 -26.81
N PHE A 268 -23.32 -10.93 -26.77
CA PHE A 268 -22.51 -11.40 -27.91
C PHE A 268 -22.80 -12.87 -28.28
N PHE A 269 -22.96 -13.76 -27.29
CA PHE A 269 -23.29 -15.16 -27.54
C PHE A 269 -24.70 -15.32 -28.14
N GLN A 270 -25.70 -14.60 -27.62
CA GLN A 270 -27.06 -14.60 -28.15
C GLN A 270 -27.10 -14.08 -29.60
N LEU A 271 -26.38 -12.99 -29.89
CA LEU A 271 -26.22 -12.47 -31.27
C LEU A 271 -25.48 -13.44 -32.20
N ALA A 272 -24.56 -14.26 -31.68
CA ALA A 272 -23.86 -15.29 -32.45
C ALA A 272 -24.75 -16.51 -32.74
N VAL A 273 -25.52 -16.99 -31.76
CA VAL A 273 -26.47 -18.11 -31.89
C VAL A 273 -27.60 -17.74 -32.86
N ASN A 274 -28.22 -16.57 -32.69
CA ASN A 274 -29.26 -16.09 -33.61
C ASN A 274 -28.75 -15.91 -35.07
N ARG A 275 -27.43 -15.69 -35.25
CA ARG A 275 -26.78 -15.65 -36.57
C ARG A 275 -26.45 -17.02 -37.15
N THR A 276 -26.33 -18.08 -36.34
CA THR A 276 -26.19 -19.44 -36.84
C THR A 276 -27.53 -20.01 -37.30
N ASP A 277 -28.61 -19.73 -36.58
CA ASP A 277 -29.92 -20.32 -36.86
C ASP A 277 -30.49 -19.83 -38.20
N HIS A 278 -30.44 -18.52 -38.46
CA HIS A 278 -30.81 -17.94 -39.77
C HIS A 278 -29.95 -18.43 -40.96
N LYS A 279 -28.77 -19.02 -40.72
CA LYS A 279 -27.96 -19.66 -41.78
C LYS A 279 -28.33 -21.12 -42.02
N CYS A 280 -28.99 -21.77 -41.06
CA CYS A 280 -29.52 -23.11 -41.20
C CYS A 280 -30.87 -23.07 -41.95
N GLU A 281 -31.81 -22.23 -41.52
CA GLU A 281 -33.13 -22.08 -42.17
C GLU A 281 -32.99 -21.72 -43.66
N ALA A 282 -32.21 -20.69 -43.99
CA ALA A 282 -31.97 -20.24 -45.36
C ALA A 282 -31.20 -21.26 -46.25
N ARG A 283 -30.70 -22.35 -45.67
CA ARG A 283 -30.07 -23.47 -46.37
C ARG A 283 -31.06 -24.62 -46.58
N GLU A 284 -31.96 -24.86 -45.63
CA GLU A 284 -33.02 -25.87 -45.75
C GLU A 284 -34.09 -25.46 -46.77
N GLU A 285 -34.52 -24.20 -46.79
CA GLU A 285 -35.45 -23.68 -47.81
C GLU A 285 -34.89 -23.86 -49.24
N LYS A 286 -33.58 -23.65 -49.44
CA LYS A 286 -32.91 -23.84 -50.74
C LYS A 286 -32.79 -25.31 -51.15
N ILE A 287 -32.71 -26.23 -50.18
CA ILE A 287 -32.70 -27.67 -50.46
C ILE A 287 -34.12 -28.13 -50.83
N GLN A 288 -35.15 -27.65 -50.13
CA GLN A 288 -36.55 -27.94 -50.45
C GLN A 288 -36.97 -27.36 -51.80
N ALA A 289 -36.58 -26.12 -52.13
CA ALA A 289 -36.89 -25.50 -53.43
C ALA A 289 -36.25 -26.21 -54.64
N ASN A 290 -35.08 -26.84 -54.46
CA ASN A 290 -34.44 -27.67 -55.49
C ASN A 290 -35.03 -29.08 -55.59
N ALA A 291 -35.62 -29.62 -54.52
CA ALA A 291 -36.25 -30.94 -54.53
C ALA A 291 -37.63 -30.99 -55.22
N VAL A 292 -38.22 -29.83 -55.53
CA VAL A 292 -39.53 -29.70 -56.21
C VAL A 292 -39.39 -29.43 -57.71
N ASN A 293 -38.18 -29.21 -58.22
CA ASN A 293 -37.88 -28.91 -59.64
C ASN A 293 -37.12 -30.04 -60.36
N VAL A 294 -37.28 -31.29 -59.91
CA VAL A 294 -36.75 -32.53 -60.53
C VAL A 294 -37.88 -33.55 -60.66
#